data_AF-A0A1G6GNV1-F1
#
_entry.id   AF-A0A1G6GNV1-F1
#
_cell.length_a   1.000
_cell.length_b   1.000
_cell.length_c   1.000
_cell.angle_alpha   90.00
_cell.angle_beta   90.00
_cell.angle_gamma   90.00
#
_symmetry.space_group_name_H-M   'P 1'
#
loop_
_entity.id
_entity.type
_entity.pdbx_description
1 polymer ?
#
loop_
_entity_poly.entity_id
_entity_poly.type
_entity_poly.pdbx_seq_one_letter_code
_entity_poly.pdbx_strand_id
1 'polypeptide(L)'
;MGKFTYDGQIKADFEDRLLAHLQAVILAKTRRGESFPFTWKDDLSTGGGRTTVYIHAHSSLVFKYHGGRTPQINPAWLHALTYNANSSRGLYVCPEPDPRTQHSGSTPGALSLE
;
A
#
# COMPACT_ATOMS: atom_id res chain seq x y z
N MET A 1 -14.60 1.56 -6.93
CA MET A 1 -14.19 0.85 -5.70
C MET A 1 -13.82 -0.54 -6.11
N GLY A 2 -12.55 -0.92 -5.93
CA GLY A 2 -12.05 -2.25 -6.17
C GLY A 2 -12.15 -3.11 -4.91
N LYS A 3 -11.97 -4.41 -5.08
CA LYS A 3 -12.09 -5.41 -4.02
C LYS A 3 -10.82 -6.23 -3.88
N PHE A 4 -10.28 -6.25 -2.68
CA PHE A 4 -9.23 -7.18 -2.26
C PHE A 4 -9.88 -8.41 -1.63
N THR A 5 -9.43 -9.61 -1.99
CA THR A 5 -9.81 -10.85 -1.32
C THR A 5 -8.57 -11.65 -0.94
N TYR A 6 -8.49 -12.00 0.34
CA TYR A 6 -7.44 -12.85 0.91
C TYR A 6 -8.03 -14.21 1.27
N ASP A 7 -7.46 -15.26 0.67
CA ASP A 7 -7.78 -16.66 0.93
C ASP A 7 -9.28 -17.03 0.80
N GLY A 8 -10.00 -16.29 -0.04
CA GLY A 8 -11.44 -16.47 -0.29
C GLY A 8 -12.37 -16.00 0.84
N GLN A 9 -11.87 -15.85 2.06
CA GLN A 9 -12.65 -15.51 3.25
C GLN A 9 -12.68 -14.00 3.52
N ILE A 10 -11.51 -13.37 3.57
CA ILE A 10 -11.41 -11.96 3.96
C ILE A 10 -11.56 -11.08 2.73
N LYS A 11 -12.48 -10.12 2.81
CA LYS A 11 -12.82 -9.22 1.72
C LYS A 11 -12.74 -7.79 2.23
N ALA A 12 -12.11 -6.91 1.45
CA ALA A 12 -12.00 -5.50 1.77
C ALA A 12 -12.19 -4.67 0.51
N ASP A 13 -12.96 -3.59 0.61
CA ASP A 13 -13.21 -2.66 -0.48
C ASP A 13 -12.26 -1.46 -0.35
N PHE A 14 -11.62 -1.09 -1.46
CA PHE A 14 -10.68 0.01 -1.54
C PHE A 14 -10.99 0.87 -2.77
N GLU A 15 -10.54 2.12 -2.78
CA GLU A 15 -10.49 2.86 -4.05
C GLU A 15 -9.59 2.12 -5.04
N ASP A 16 -10.00 2.05 -6.33
CA ASP A 16 -9.26 1.31 -7.35
C ASP A 16 -7.79 1.79 -7.46
N ARG A 17 -7.56 3.09 -7.24
CA ARG A 17 -6.21 3.66 -7.23
C ARG A 17 -5.39 3.15 -6.06
N LEU A 18 -5.90 3.17 -4.83
CA LEU A 18 -5.21 2.59 -3.68
C LEU A 18 -4.98 1.08 -3.87
N LEU A 19 -5.97 0.35 -4.38
CA LEU A 19 -5.86 -1.08 -4.64
C LEU A 19 -4.72 -1.42 -5.59
N ALA A 20 -4.50 -0.61 -6.63
CA ALA A 20 -3.40 -0.79 -7.57
C ALA A 20 -2.02 -0.67 -6.89
N HIS A 21 -1.87 0.27 -5.95
CA HIS A 21 -0.62 0.44 -5.20
C HIS A 21 -0.42 -0.71 -4.21
N LEU A 22 -1.48 -1.12 -3.50
CA LEU A 22 -1.45 -2.27 -2.61
C LEU A 22 -1.07 -3.54 -3.37
N GLN A 23 -1.68 -3.79 -4.54
CA GLN A 23 -1.34 -4.92 -5.40
C GLN A 23 0.14 -4.92 -5.76
N ALA A 24 0.69 -3.77 -6.18
CA ALA A 24 2.10 -3.66 -6.55
C ALA A 24 3.04 -4.04 -5.38
N VAL A 25 2.80 -3.49 -4.18
CA VAL A 25 3.63 -3.77 -3.00
C VAL A 25 3.48 -5.21 -2.53
N ILE A 26 2.23 -5.69 -2.43
CA ILE A 26 1.93 -7.04 -1.94
C ILE A 26 2.56 -8.08 -2.85
N LEU A 27 2.36 -7.97 -4.17
CA LEU A 27 2.96 -8.91 -5.13
C LEU A 27 4.49 -8.81 -5.16
N ALA A 28 5.06 -7.63 -4.96
CA ALA A 28 6.52 -7.48 -4.89
C ALA A 28 7.13 -8.22 -3.69
N LYS A 29 6.47 -8.22 -2.53
CA LYS A 29 6.93 -8.94 -1.33
C LYS A 29 6.69 -10.45 -1.43
N THR A 30 5.50 -10.88 -1.86
CA THR A 30 5.21 -12.32 -1.98
C THR A 30 6.10 -13.00 -3.02
N ARG A 31 6.45 -12.31 -4.12
CA ARG A 31 7.44 -12.80 -5.11
C ARG A 31 8.84 -12.99 -4.54
N ARG A 32 9.21 -12.29 -3.46
CA ARG A 32 10.48 -12.46 -2.73
C ARG A 32 10.41 -13.55 -1.66
N GLY A 33 9.26 -14.21 -1.50
CA GLY A 33 9.03 -15.17 -0.43
C GLY A 33 8.75 -14.52 0.93
N GLU A 34 8.53 -13.20 0.98
CA GLU A 34 8.33 -12.48 2.23
C GLU A 34 6.88 -12.59 2.70
N SER A 35 6.69 -13.03 3.94
CA SER A 35 5.41 -12.98 4.64
C SER A 35 5.36 -11.75 5.54
N PHE A 36 4.22 -11.07 5.59
CA PHE A 36 4.11 -9.79 6.30
C PHE A 36 2.67 -9.52 6.76
N PRO A 37 2.48 -8.75 7.86
CA PRO A 37 1.15 -8.30 8.23
C PRO A 37 0.68 -7.16 7.31
N PHE A 38 -0.58 -7.21 6.90
CA PHE A 38 -1.27 -6.12 6.20
C PHE A 38 -2.46 -5.66 7.02
N THR A 39 -2.50 -4.36 7.35
CA THR A 39 -3.52 -3.75 8.20
C THR A 39 -4.22 -2.60 7.49
N TRP A 40 -5.55 -2.54 7.56
CA TRP A 40 -6.34 -1.40 7.13
C TRP A 40 -7.37 -1.01 8.20
N LYS A 41 -7.92 0.19 8.06
CA LYS A 41 -9.09 0.61 8.85
C LYS A 41 -10.34 0.12 8.14
N ASP A 42 -11.24 -0.47 8.89
CA ASP A 42 -12.55 -0.82 8.35
C ASP A 42 -13.42 0.43 8.20
N ASP A 43 -14.38 0.37 7.28
CA ASP A 43 -15.34 1.45 7.10
C ASP A 43 -16.25 1.56 8.34
N LEU A 44 -16.67 2.79 8.66
CA LEU A 44 -17.57 3.01 9.80
C LEU A 44 -18.90 2.26 9.63
N SER A 45 -19.34 2.03 8.38
CA SER A 45 -20.57 1.32 8.07
C SER A 45 -20.49 -0.19 8.36
N THR A 46 -19.28 -0.77 8.41
CA THR A 46 -19.07 -2.20 8.76
C THR A 46 -18.83 -2.41 10.27
N GLY A 47 -18.97 -1.36 11.08
CA GLY A 47 -18.74 -1.40 12.53
C GLY A 47 -17.45 -0.70 12.98
N GLY A 48 -16.68 -0.13 12.06
CA GLY A 48 -15.41 0.54 12.35
C GLY A 48 -14.33 -0.41 12.88
N GLY A 49 -13.13 0.13 13.10
CA GLY A 49 -12.01 -0.61 13.68
C GLY A 49 -10.85 -0.83 12.72
N ARG A 50 -10.10 -1.91 12.94
CA ARG A 50 -8.90 -2.27 12.18
C ARG A 50 -8.89 -3.76 11.91
N THR A 51 -8.63 -4.14 10.67
CA THR A 51 -8.46 -5.53 10.28
C THR A 51 -7.00 -5.73 9.89
N THR A 52 -6.39 -6.76 10.46
CA THR A 52 -5.02 -7.19 10.13
C THR A 52 -5.07 -8.63 9.63
N VAL A 53 -4.50 -8.86 8.45
CA VAL A 53 -4.24 -10.22 7.95
C VAL A 53 -2.75 -10.45 7.86
N TYR A 54 -2.31 -11.68 8.09
CA TYR A 54 -0.93 -12.08 7.84
C TYR A 54 -0.87 -12.69 6.44
N ILE A 55 -0.20 -12.02 5.50
CA ILE A 55 -0.08 -12.50 4.12
C ILE A 55 1.13 -13.42 4.03
N HIS A 56 0.90 -14.66 3.59
CA HIS A 56 1.98 -15.59 3.26
C HIS A 56 2.36 -15.49 1.78
N ALA A 57 3.60 -15.84 1.45
CA ALA A 57 4.13 -15.77 0.09
C ALA A 57 3.31 -16.59 -0.94
N HIS A 58 2.69 -17.68 -0.49
CA HIS A 58 1.89 -18.59 -1.32
C HIS A 58 0.37 -18.45 -1.12
N SER A 59 -0.08 -17.41 -0.42
CA SER A 59 -1.51 -17.17 -0.21
C SER A 59 -2.23 -16.85 -1.52
N SER A 60 -3.50 -17.26 -1.61
CA SER A 60 -4.38 -16.85 -2.71
C SER A 60 -4.83 -15.40 -2.53
N LEU A 61 -4.49 -14.56 -3.51
CA LEU A 61 -4.78 -13.13 -3.50
C LEU A 61 -5.56 -12.75 -4.76
N VAL A 62 -6.72 -12.11 -4.58
CA VAL A 62 -7.52 -11.60 -5.71
C VAL A 62 -7.67 -10.09 -5.59
N PHE A 63 -7.34 -9.40 -6.67
CA PHE A 63 -7.51 -7.95 -6.84
C PHE A 63 -8.52 -7.73 -7.96
N LYS A 64 -9.75 -7.35 -7.60
CA LYS A 64 -10.82 -7.08 -8.57
C LYS A 64 -11.03 -5.58 -8.71
N TYR A 65 -10.92 -5.08 -9.93
CA TYR A 65 -11.19 -3.68 -10.26
C TYR A 65 -12.58 -3.55 -10.88
N HIS A 66 -13.26 -2.45 -10.58
CA HIS A 66 -14.59 -2.17 -11.14
C HIS A 66 -14.56 -1.04 -12.18
N GLY A 67 -13.45 -0.30 -12.31
CA GLY A 67 -13.24 0.69 -13.35
C GLY A 67 -12.68 0.11 -14.65
N GLY A 68 -13.03 0.70 -15.80
CA GLY A 68 -12.54 0.29 -17.12
C GLY A 68 -11.14 0.80 -17.50
N ARG A 69 -10.55 1.70 -16.71
CA ARG A 69 -9.20 2.25 -16.95
C ARG A 69 -8.24 1.75 -15.88
N THR A 70 -7.02 1.41 -16.28
CA THR A 70 -5.93 1.08 -15.35
C THR A 70 -5.57 2.32 -14.52
N PRO A 71 -5.59 2.24 -13.18
CA PRO A 71 -5.18 3.36 -12.33
C PRO A 71 -3.72 3.75 -12.57
N GLN A 72 -3.43 5.06 -12.61
CA GLN A 72 -2.07 5.56 -12.69
C GLN A 72 -1.35 5.37 -11.35
N ILE A 73 -0.11 4.89 -11.41
CA ILE A 73 0.72 4.64 -10.23
C ILE A 73 1.46 5.93 -9.85
N ASN A 74 1.32 6.33 -8.59
CA ASN A 74 2.09 7.39 -7.96
C ASN A 74 3.33 6.77 -7.30
N PRO A 75 4.56 7.08 -7.77
CA PRO A 75 5.79 6.49 -7.24
C PRO A 75 6.03 6.87 -5.78
N ALA A 76 5.60 8.06 -5.36
CA ALA A 76 5.67 8.53 -3.98
C ALA A 76 4.90 7.63 -3.02
N TRP A 77 3.69 7.28 -3.45
CA TRP A 77 2.78 6.45 -2.67
C TRP A 77 3.29 5.02 -2.62
N LEU A 78 3.78 4.51 -3.76
CA LEU A 78 4.40 3.20 -3.83
C LEU A 78 5.61 3.09 -2.89
N HIS A 79 6.45 4.14 -2.85
CA HIS A 79 7.58 4.21 -1.94
C HIS A 79 7.15 4.23 -0.47
N ALA A 80 6.17 5.07 -0.12
CA ALA A 80 5.63 5.13 1.24
C ALA A 80 5.02 3.79 1.70
N LEU A 81 4.26 3.12 0.84
CA LEU A 81 3.65 1.82 1.14
C LEU A 81 4.70 0.71 1.24
N THR A 82 5.72 0.72 0.37
CA THR A 82 6.84 -0.23 0.43
C THR A 82 7.63 -0.05 1.73
N TYR A 83 7.92 1.20 2.10
CA TYR A 83 8.58 1.53 3.36
C TYR A 83 7.78 1.00 4.55
N ASN A 84 6.46 1.23 4.58
CA ASN A 84 5.58 0.69 5.62
C ASN A 84 5.62 -0.83 5.68
N ALA A 85 5.54 -1.50 4.53
CA ALA A 85 5.57 -2.96 4.44
C ALA A 85 6.87 -3.61 4.93
N ASN A 86 7.96 -2.84 5.00
CA ASN A 86 9.25 -3.29 5.54
C ASN A 86 9.44 -2.88 7.01
N SER A 87 8.49 -2.17 7.62
CA SER A 87 8.54 -1.79 9.03
C SER A 87 8.05 -2.93 9.94
N SER A 88 8.38 -2.85 11.23
CA SER A 88 7.92 -3.80 12.25
C SER A 88 6.40 -3.89 12.38
N ARG A 89 5.67 -2.84 11.98
CA ARG A 89 4.20 -2.79 12.00
C ARG A 89 3.55 -3.44 10.77
N GLY A 90 4.34 -3.73 9.74
CA GLY A 90 3.87 -4.27 8.45
C GLY A 90 3.18 -3.24 7.56
N LEU A 91 2.63 -3.72 6.46
CA LEU A 91 1.94 -2.89 5.49
C LEU A 91 0.70 -2.28 6.13
N TYR A 92 0.58 -0.95 6.07
CA TYR A 92 -0.65 -0.27 6.46
C TYR A 92 -1.03 0.77 5.41
N VAL A 93 -2.34 0.93 5.21
CA VAL A 93 -2.91 1.92 4.29
C VAL A 93 -2.59 3.33 4.79
N CYS A 94 -2.02 4.16 3.90
CA CYS A 94 -1.76 5.57 4.12
C CYS A 94 -2.41 6.41 2.99
N PRO A 95 -2.75 7.69 3.27
CA PRO A 95 -3.26 8.59 2.24
C PRO A 95 -2.24 8.83 1.13
N GLU A 96 -2.72 9.19 -0.07
CA GLU A 96 -1.85 9.52 -1.19
C GLU A 96 -0.98 10.75 -0.84
N PRO A 97 0.36 10.63 -0.86
CA PRO A 97 1.23 11.78 -0.64
C PRO A 97 1.15 12.76 -1.81
N ASP A 98 1.14 14.06 -1.48
CA ASP A 98 1.21 15.12 -2.50
C ASP A 98 2.57 15.00 -3.23
N PRO A 99 2.57 14.87 -4.57
CA PRO A 99 3.79 14.73 -5.35
C PRO A 99 4.78 15.89 -5.15
N ARG A 100 4.32 17.06 -4.70
CA ARG A 100 5.14 18.25 -4.47
C ARG A 100 5.93 18.21 -3.17
N THR A 101 5.52 17.41 -2.18
CA THR A 101 6.14 17.39 -0.85
C THR A 101 7.49 16.65 -0.83
N GLN A 102 7.83 15.91 -1.89
CA GLN A 102 9.10 15.15 -1.98
C GLN A 102 10.31 15.97 -2.45
N HIS A 103 10.13 17.23 -2.86
CA HIS A 103 11.24 18.08 -3.36
C HIS A 103 11.94 18.92 -2.28
N SER A 104 11.55 18.84 -1.00
CA SER A 104 12.17 19.61 0.07
C SER A 104 13.09 18.74 0.91
N GLY A 105 14.25 18.36 0.37
CA GLY A 105 15.18 17.50 1.11
C GLY A 105 16.51 17.22 0.44
N SER A 106 17.18 18.23 -0.12
CA SER A 106 18.65 18.25 -0.30
C SER A 106 19.11 19.53 -1.00
N THR A 107 19.34 20.59 -0.22
CA THR A 107 20.41 21.52 -0.57
C THR A 107 21.63 21.07 0.22
N PRO A 108 22.67 20.49 -0.41
CA PRO A 108 23.97 20.39 0.24
C PRO A 108 24.43 21.84 0.44
N GLY A 109 24.66 22.24 1.69
CA GLY A 109 25.24 23.54 2.00
C GLY A 109 26.54 23.69 1.22
N ALA A 110 26.50 24.53 0.19
CA ALA A 110 27.67 24.88 -0.59
C ALA A 110 28.60 25.72 0.28
N LEU A 111 29.80 25.18 0.51
CA LEU A 111 31.08 25.88 0.54
C LEU A 111 31.06 27.30 1.14
N SER A 112 31.39 27.41 2.43
CA SER A 112 32.01 28.63 2.97
C SER A 112 33.54 28.40 2.98
N LEU A 113 34.20 28.95 1.96
CA LEU A 113 35.59 29.37 2.04
C LEU A 113 35.61 30.71 2.76
N GLU A 114 36.25 30.80 3.92
CA GLU A 114 36.98 31.97 4.43
C GLU A 114 38.14 31.47 5.30
#